data_AF-A0A920NFZ7-F1
#
_entry.id   AF-A0A920NFZ7-F1
#
_cell.length_a   1.000
_cell.length_b   1.000
_cell.length_c   1.000
_cell.angle_alpha   90.00
_cell.angle_beta   90.00
_cell.angle_gamma   90.00
#
_symmetry.space_group_name_H-M   'P 1'
#
loop_
_entity.id
_entity.type
_entity.pdbx_description
1 polymer ?
#
loop_
_entity_poly.entity_id
_entity_poly.type
_entity_poly.pdbx_seq_one_letter_code
_entity_poly.pdbx_strand_id
1 'polypeptide(L)' 'MICALTGMEVANSSHYDGATSTAEAIIMALNHFRGKRTKIIISPTIHPHYRQVINTYTQGMG' A
#
# COMPACT_ATOMS: atom_id res chain seq x y z
N MET A 1 13.17 -11.22 11.30
CA MET A 1 12.70 -10.18 12.24
C MET A 1 11.33 -9.63 11.84
N ILE A 2 11.17 -8.94 10.69
CA ILE A 2 9.89 -8.34 10.29
C ILE A 2 8.73 -9.34 10.20
N CYS A 3 8.91 -10.49 9.54
CA CYS A 3 7.91 -11.56 9.51
C CYS A 3 7.42 -11.98 10.90
N ALA A 4 8.35 -12.11 11.86
CA ALA A 4 8.01 -12.51 13.22
C ALA A 4 7.26 -11.40 13.99
N LEU A 5 7.53 -10.13 13.69
CA LEU A 5 6.84 -8.99 14.30
C LEU A 5 5.43 -8.77 13.73
N THR A 6 5.24 -8.98 12.43
CA THR A 6 3.96 -8.73 11.75
C THR A 6 3.08 -9.97 11.63
N GLY A 7 3.62 -11.16 11.91
CA GLY A 7 2.93 -12.43 11.72
C GLY A 7 2.73 -12.82 10.24
N MET A 8 3.50 -12.22 9.33
CA MET A 8 3.40 -12.49 7.88
C MET A 8 4.39 -13.58 7.45
N GLU A 9 4.05 -14.34 6.40
CA GLU A 9 4.90 -15.41 5.86
C GLU A 9 6.20 -14.88 5.24
N VAL A 10 6.10 -13.76 4.53
CA VAL A 10 7.21 -13.13 3.81
C VAL A 10 7.29 -11.65 4.09
N ALA A 11 8.51 -11.11 4.08
CA ALA A 11 8.81 -9.69 4.11
C ALA A 11 9.98 -9.45 3.14
N ASN A 12 9.99 -8.29 2.49
CA ASN A 12 11.12 -7.89 1.66
C ASN A 12 12.30 -7.40 2.52
N SER A 13 13.40 -7.04 1.85
CA SER A 13 14.60 -6.53 2.52
C SER A 13 14.48 -5.08 2.99
N SER A 14 13.61 -4.28 2.35
CA SER A 14 13.33 -2.88 2.71
C SER A 14 12.31 -2.24 1.75
N HIS A 15 11.83 -1.06 2.13
CA HIS A 15 11.22 -0.05 1.26
C HIS A 15 11.83 1.32 1.57
N TYR A 16 11.49 2.34 0.77
CA TYR A 16 12.03 3.70 0.92
C TYR A 16 11.52 4.40 2.19
N ASP A 17 10.20 4.50 2.34
CA ASP A 17 9.55 5.00 3.55
C ASP A 17 8.17 4.34 3.73
N GLY A 18 7.50 4.59 4.86
CA GLY A 18 6.19 3.98 5.11
C GLY A 18 5.08 4.48 4.17
N ALA A 19 5.18 5.70 3.64
CA ALA A 19 4.18 6.27 2.75
C ALA A 19 4.21 5.58 1.37
N THR A 20 5.40 5.45 0.80
CA THR A 20 5.65 4.71 -0.45
C THR A 20 5.35 3.22 -0.29
N SER A 21 5.72 2.61 0.83
CA SER A 21 5.36 1.21 1.15
C SER A 21 3.84 0.99 1.13
N THR A 22 3.07 1.95 1.66
CA THR A 22 1.60 1.88 1.69
C THR A 22 1.02 1.98 0.28
N ALA A 23 1.58 2.85 -0.57
CA ALA A 23 1.17 2.97 -1.96
C ALA A 23 1.46 1.68 -2.76
N GLU A 24 2.63 1.08 -2.60
CA GLU A 24 2.97 -0.20 -3.24
C GLU A 24 2.05 -1.34 -2.78
N ALA A 25 1.67 -1.36 -1.49
CA ALA A 25 0.68 -2.32 -0.99
C ALA A 25 -0.68 -2.20 -1.68
N ILE A 26 -1.12 -0.97 -1.99
CA ILE A 26 -2.35 -0.72 -2.76
C ILE A 26 -2.20 -1.26 -4.19
N ILE A 27 -1.09 -0.98 -4.86
CA ILE A 27 -0.81 -1.45 -6.22
C ILE A 27 -0.79 -2.99 -6.26
N MET A 28 -0.14 -3.63 -5.28
CA MET A 28 -0.15 -5.08 -5.13
C MET A 28 -1.56 -5.64 -4.97
N ALA A 29 -2.42 -5.00 -4.16
CA ALA A 29 -3.80 -5.41 -3.98
C ALA A 29 -4.61 -5.30 -5.29
N LEU A 30 -4.51 -4.18 -6.01
CA LEU A 30 -5.19 -3.97 -7.28
C LEU A 30 -4.78 -5.03 -8.32
N ASN A 31 -3.48 -5.31 -8.42
CA ASN A 31 -2.93 -6.32 -9.32
C ASN A 31 -3.39 -7.73 -8.94
N HIS A 32 -3.41 -8.06 -7.64
CA HIS A 32 -3.90 -9.35 -7.15
C HIS A 32 -5.35 -9.62 -7.58
N PHE A 33 -6.22 -8.60 -7.49
CA PHE A 33 -7.61 -8.72 -7.91
C PHE A 33 -7.86 -8.55 -9.42
N ARG A 34 -6.82 -8.28 -10.22
CA ARG A 34 -6.89 -8.18 -11.69
C ARG A 34 -8.04 -7.30 -12.19
N GLY A 35 -8.24 -6.13 -11.58
CA GLY A 35 -9.30 -5.19 -11.94
C GLY A 35 -10.72 -5.59 -11.51
N LYS A 36 -10.94 -6.76 -10.88
CA LYS A 36 -12.26 -7.15 -10.33
C LYS A 36 -12.64 -6.33 -9.08
N ARG A 37 -11.64 -5.76 -8.40
CA ARG A 37 -11.81 -4.85 -7.27
C ARG A 37 -10.95 -3.62 -7.52
N THR A 38 -11.61 -2.47 -7.74
CA THR A 38 -10.96 -1.20 -8.11
C THR A 38 -11.06 -0.13 -7.02
N LYS A 39 -11.81 -0.40 -5.94
CA LYS A 39 -12.00 0.53 -4.84
C LYS A 39 -11.09 0.18 -3.67
N ILE A 40 -10.42 1.20 -3.13
CA ILE A 40 -9.57 1.11 -1.94
C ILE A 40 -10.17 1.99 -0.87
N ILE A 41 -10.28 1.46 0.35
CA ILE A 41 -10.78 2.18 1.52
C ILE A 41 -9.59 2.55 2.39
N ILE A 42 -9.48 3.83 2.74
CA ILE A 42 -8.39 4.38 3.54
C ILE A 42 -8.98 4.96 4.83
N SER A 43 -8.40 4.61 5.98
CA SER A 43 -8.82 5.19 7.26
C SER A 43 -8.54 6.70 7.29
N PRO A 44 -9.49 7.53 7.75
CA PRO A 44 -9.26 8.98 7.87
C PRO A 44 -8.17 9.33 8.90
N THR A 45 -7.84 8.41 9.80
CA THR A 45 -6.84 8.60 10.86
C THR A 45 -5.39 8.42 10.40
N ILE A 46 -5.15 7.96 9.16
CA ILE A 46 -3.77 7.85 8.68
C ILE A 46 -3.15 9.23 8.48
N HIS A 47 -1.83 9.30 8.65
CA HIS A 47 -1.08 10.53 8.50
C HIS A 47 -1.38 11.21 7.14
N PRO A 48 -1.71 12.51 7.07
CA PRO A 48 -2.09 13.19 5.83
C PRO A 48 -1.09 13.02 4.68
N HIS A 49 0.21 13.02 4.99
CA HIS A 49 1.27 12.76 4.01
C HIS A 49 1.11 11.42 3.28
N TYR A 50 0.67 10.36 3.96
CA TYR A 50 0.47 9.06 3.32
C TYR A 50 -0.65 9.13 2.29
N ARG A 51 -1.74 9.86 2.59
CA ARG A 51 -2.83 10.08 1.63
C ARG A 51 -2.36 10.82 0.39
N GLN A 52 -1.51 11.83 0.56
CA GLN A 52 -0.93 12.58 -0.56
C GLN A 52 -0.08 11.67 -1.46
N VAL A 53 0.85 10.91 -0.86
CA VAL A 53 1.71 9.97 -1.60
C VAL A 53 0.89 8.90 -2.32
N ILE A 54 -0.10 8.31 -1.64
CA ILE A 54 -1.00 7.32 -2.25
C ILE A 54 -1.70 7.93 -3.47
N ASN A 55 -2.33 9.10 -3.33
CA ASN A 55 -3.03 9.76 -4.43
C ASN A 55 -2.11 10.03 -5.62
N THR A 56 -0.85 10.41 -5.36
CA THR A 56 0.16 10.61 -6.42
C THR A 56 0.53 9.29 -7.12
N TYR A 57 0.80 8.22 -6.37
CA TYR A 57 1.18 6.92 -6.94
C TYR A 57 0.05 6.25 -7.72
N THR A 58 -1.19 6.42 -7.27
CA THR A 58 -2.36 5.83 -7.91
C THR A 58 -2.99 6.73 -8.97
N GLN A 59 -2.38 7.87 -9.28
CA GLN A 59 -2.89 8.79 -10.28
C GLN A 59 -2.92 8.10 -11.65
N GLY A 60 -4.10 7.97 -12.25
CA GLY A 60 -4.29 7.28 -13.53
C GLY A 60 -4.39 5.76 -13.44
N MET A 61 -4.42 5.17 -12.25
CA MET A 61 -4.64 3.73 -12.04
C MET A 61 -6.14 3.33 -11.98
N GLY A 62 -7.02 4.19 -12.49
CA GLY A 62 -8.47 4.00 -12.55
C GLY A 62 -9.07 4.65 -13.78
#